data_AF-A0A1Z4RXP0-F1
#
_entry.id   AF-A0A1Z4RXP0-F1
#
_cell.length_a   1.000
_cell.length_b   1.000
_cell.length_c   1.000
_cell.angle_alpha   90.00
_cell.angle_beta   90.00
_cell.angle_gamma   90.00
#
_symmetry.space_group_name_H-M   'P 1'
#
loop_
_entity.id
_entity.type
_entity.pdbx_description
1 polymer ?
#
loop_
_entity_poly.entity_id
_entity_poly.type
_entity_poly.pdbx_seq_one_letter_code
_entity_poly.pdbx_strand_id
1 'polypeptide(L)'
;MAIASVIGGAIYLTSAQGKSISNNTAIAQDTNTATLTSVWDKETEPAYSGTTEMTVYRSPSCGCCGGWIEHAKQHGFKVKDIKTEDMAALKQKYKLPTELASCHTTIIDGYVMEGHIPVDDIKRFLSEKPELAGLTVPGMPIGTPGMEARNIKQPFQVLSFNDRGEVEIFKEYQSY
;
A
#
# COMPACT_ATOMS: atom_id res chain seq x y z
N MET A 1 -6.88 1.82 -75.14
CA MET A 1 -6.14 1.50 -73.90
C MET A 1 -5.23 2.67 -73.56
N ALA A 2 -5.13 2.99 -72.27
CA ALA A 2 -4.33 4.04 -71.59
C ALA A 2 -4.68 5.50 -71.93
N ILE A 3 -5.56 6.18 -71.18
CA ILE A 3 -5.44 6.87 -69.86
C ILE A 3 -4.45 8.05 -69.81
N ALA A 4 -4.99 9.26 -69.65
CA ALA A 4 -4.72 10.17 -68.52
C ALA A 4 -5.36 11.54 -68.81
N SER A 5 -6.25 11.95 -67.91
CA SER A 5 -7.09 13.15 -68.00
C SER A 5 -6.65 14.17 -66.95
N VAL A 6 -6.36 15.39 -67.43
CA VAL A 6 -6.81 16.76 -67.03
C VAL A 6 -6.78 17.12 -65.52
N ILE A 7 -6.63 18.34 -64.97
CA ILE A 7 -6.77 19.79 -65.27
C ILE A 7 -5.90 20.44 -64.14
N GLY A 8 -5.05 21.46 -64.28
CA GLY A 8 -5.26 22.81 -64.81
C GLY A 8 -5.73 23.79 -63.72
N GLY A 9 -4.98 24.88 -63.49
CA GLY A 9 -5.54 26.14 -62.98
C GLY A 9 -4.85 26.79 -61.77
N ALA A 10 -4.39 28.03 -61.99
CA ALA A 10 -3.75 29.00 -61.09
C ALA A 10 -4.62 29.41 -59.86
N ILE A 11 -4.28 30.29 -58.90
CA ILE A 11 -3.87 31.72 -58.96
C ILE A 11 -3.35 32.17 -57.56
N TYR A 12 -2.47 33.17 -57.57
CA TYR A 12 -1.78 33.97 -56.54
C TYR A 12 -2.53 34.52 -55.29
N LEU A 13 -1.76 34.84 -54.22
CA LEU A 13 -1.46 36.20 -53.67
C LEU A 13 -1.17 36.19 -52.14
N THR A 14 -0.11 36.93 -51.72
CA THR A 14 0.07 37.82 -50.52
C THR A 14 -0.43 37.37 -49.13
N SER A 15 0.08 37.73 -47.94
CA SER A 15 1.14 38.61 -47.42
C SER A 15 1.07 38.52 -45.88
N ALA A 16 2.19 38.81 -45.21
CA ALA A 16 2.32 39.52 -43.93
C ALA A 16 1.61 39.02 -42.64
N GLN A 17 2.46 38.49 -41.75
CA GLN A 17 2.60 38.75 -40.30
C GLN A 17 1.45 39.41 -39.49
N GLY A 18 1.08 38.74 -38.39
CA GLY A 18 0.23 39.32 -37.35
C GLY A 18 0.18 38.52 -36.04
N LYS A 19 1.26 38.60 -35.25
CA LYS A 19 1.30 38.74 -33.78
C LYS A 19 0.31 37.93 -32.89
N SER A 20 0.92 37.04 -32.09
CA SER A 20 0.69 36.83 -30.65
C SER A 20 -0.62 36.18 -30.19
N ILE A 21 -0.50 35.05 -29.50
CA ILE A 21 -0.69 34.86 -28.05
C ILE A 21 -0.76 33.35 -27.81
N SER A 22 0.14 32.83 -26.97
CA SER A 22 0.04 31.50 -26.36
C SER A 22 -1.35 31.26 -25.80
N ASN A 23 -1.88 30.04 -25.91
CA ASN A 23 -2.42 29.24 -24.81
C ASN A 23 -3.25 28.07 -25.33
N ASN A 24 -3.26 27.00 -24.51
CA ASN A 24 -4.19 25.88 -24.52
C ASN A 24 -3.79 24.66 -25.35
N THR A 25 -2.92 23.82 -24.79
CA THR A 25 -3.27 22.40 -24.75
C THR A 25 -3.94 22.17 -23.41
N ALA A 26 -5.24 21.90 -23.49
CA ALA A 26 -6.13 21.72 -22.38
C ALA A 26 -5.55 20.74 -21.36
N ILE A 27 -5.45 21.20 -20.12
CA ILE A 27 -5.67 20.34 -18.96
C ILE A 27 -7.08 19.80 -19.15
N ALA A 28 -7.19 18.56 -19.64
CA ALA A 28 -8.41 17.79 -19.46
C ALA A 28 -8.55 17.57 -17.95
N GLN A 29 -9.32 18.46 -17.31
CA GLN A 29 -9.87 18.21 -16.00
C GLN A 29 -10.88 17.07 -16.16
N ASP A 30 -10.41 15.84 -16.02
CA ASP A 30 -11.29 14.69 -15.77
C ASP A 30 -11.76 14.78 -14.31
N THR A 31 -12.73 15.66 -14.08
CA THR A 31 -13.55 15.68 -12.89
C THR A 31 -14.51 14.50 -12.94
N ASN A 32 -14.13 13.39 -12.28
CA ASN A 32 -14.96 12.31 -11.70
C ASN A 32 -14.38 10.89 -11.86
N THR A 33 -13.07 10.73 -11.69
CA THR A 33 -12.54 9.49 -11.09
C THR A 33 -11.78 9.88 -9.83
N ALA A 34 -12.52 10.16 -8.75
CA ALA A 34 -11.93 10.18 -7.42
C ALA A 34 -11.59 8.73 -7.07
N THR A 35 -10.40 8.28 -7.49
CA THR A 35 -9.74 7.17 -6.82
C THR A 35 -9.74 7.53 -5.34
N LEU A 36 -10.45 6.74 -4.53
CA LEU A 36 -10.37 6.83 -3.07
C LEU A 36 -8.96 6.36 -2.69
N THR A 37 -7.97 7.22 -2.88
CA THR A 37 -6.60 6.94 -2.47
C THR A 37 -6.62 6.78 -0.95
N SER A 38 -6.22 5.61 -0.47
CA SER A 38 -6.10 5.38 0.97
C SER A 38 -5.07 6.34 1.54
N VAL A 39 -5.27 6.79 2.77
CA VAL A 39 -4.27 7.61 3.47
C VAL A 39 -2.94 6.88 3.64
N TRP A 40 -2.97 5.55 3.55
CA TRP A 40 -1.81 4.68 3.64
C TRP A 40 -1.04 4.54 2.31
N ASP A 41 -1.65 4.88 1.16
CA ASP A 41 -1.01 4.71 -0.15
C ASP A 41 0.09 5.75 -0.42
N LYS A 42 0.17 6.77 0.43
CA LYS A 42 1.28 7.73 0.38
C LYS A 42 2.50 7.10 1.04
N GLU A 43 3.40 6.58 0.22
CA GLU A 43 4.70 6.07 0.70
C GLU A 43 5.49 7.17 1.40
N THR A 44 5.76 6.95 2.68
CA THR A 44 6.56 7.83 3.55
C THR A 44 7.98 7.30 3.76
N GLU A 45 8.24 6.03 3.43
CA GLU A 45 9.56 5.38 3.51
C GLU A 45 10.05 4.88 2.13
N PRO A 46 10.24 5.77 1.12
CA PRO A 46 10.58 5.38 -0.25
C PRO A 46 12.02 4.84 -0.43
N ALA A 47 12.85 4.94 0.60
CA ALA A 47 14.26 4.55 0.56
C ALA A 47 14.53 3.12 1.07
N TYR A 48 13.50 2.36 1.44
CA TYR A 48 13.68 0.98 1.90
C TYR A 48 14.29 0.09 0.81
N SER A 49 15.42 -0.55 1.11
CA SER A 49 16.19 -1.39 0.18
C SER A 49 16.52 -2.78 0.74
N GLY A 50 15.83 -3.19 1.82
CA GLY A 50 16.01 -4.50 2.45
C GLY A 50 15.21 -5.64 1.81
N THR A 51 14.99 -6.70 2.57
CA THR A 51 14.18 -7.86 2.17
C THR A 51 12.77 -7.43 1.77
N THR A 52 12.33 -7.81 0.56
CA THR A 52 10.97 -7.49 0.06
C THR A 52 10.06 -8.71 -0.02
N GLU A 53 10.59 -9.91 0.24
CA GLU A 53 9.79 -11.14 0.24
C GLU A 53 9.20 -11.39 1.62
N MET A 54 7.88 -11.50 1.69
CA MET A 54 7.16 -11.83 2.92
C MET A 54 6.18 -12.98 2.70
N THR A 55 5.98 -13.78 3.74
CA THR A 55 4.92 -14.79 3.76
C THR A 55 3.82 -14.33 4.69
N VAL A 56 2.60 -14.23 4.17
CA VAL A 56 1.42 -13.81 4.92
C VAL A 56 0.54 -15.02 5.13
N TYR A 57 0.20 -15.30 6.38
CA TYR A 57 -0.72 -16.35 6.78
C TYR A 57 -2.04 -15.76 7.22
N ARG A 58 -3.14 -16.27 6.70
CA ARG A 58 -4.50 -15.81 7.04
C ARG A 58 -5.54 -16.91 6.89
N SER A 59 -6.70 -16.70 7.51
CA SER A 59 -7.87 -17.54 7.22
C SER A 59 -8.36 -17.32 5.77
N PRO A 60 -8.80 -18.38 5.06
CA PRO A 60 -9.40 -18.23 3.72
C PRO A 60 -10.58 -17.27 3.67
N SER A 61 -11.33 -17.15 4.77
CA SER A 61 -12.55 -16.35 4.87
C SER A 61 -12.31 -14.88 5.30
N CYS A 62 -11.07 -14.51 5.64
CA CYS A 62 -10.74 -13.14 6.06
C CYS A 62 -10.59 -12.20 4.86
N GLY A 63 -11.58 -11.36 4.61
CA GLY A 63 -11.58 -10.37 3.51
C GLY A 63 -10.60 -9.22 3.72
N CYS A 64 -10.58 -8.61 4.91
CA CYS A 64 -9.70 -7.46 5.22
C CYS A 64 -8.21 -7.80 5.11
N CYS A 65 -7.82 -9.03 5.45
CA CYS A 65 -6.47 -9.55 5.26
C CYS A 65 -6.03 -9.46 3.79
N GLY A 66 -6.95 -9.62 2.83
CA GLY A 66 -6.68 -9.43 1.40
C GLY A 66 -6.41 -7.98 1.04
N GLY A 67 -7.13 -7.04 1.65
CA GLY A 67 -6.89 -5.59 1.48
C GLY A 67 -5.50 -5.18 1.98
N TRP A 68 -5.09 -5.71 3.14
CA TRP A 68 -3.75 -5.45 3.67
C TRP A 68 -2.64 -6.03 2.78
N ILE A 69 -2.83 -7.24 2.22
CA ILE A 69 -1.89 -7.83 1.26
C ILE A 69 -1.73 -6.94 0.01
N GLU A 70 -2.82 -6.36 -0.48
CA GLU A 70 -2.77 -5.46 -1.63
C GLU A 70 -1.99 -4.19 -1.30
N HIS A 71 -2.23 -3.60 -0.12
CA HIS A 71 -1.44 -2.48 0.39
C HIS A 71 0.06 -2.82 0.47
N ALA A 72 0.43 -4.00 1.01
CA ALA A 72 1.83 -4.45 1.04
C ALA A 72 2.46 -4.55 -0.36
N LYS A 73 1.73 -5.08 -1.35
CA LYS A 73 2.21 -5.18 -2.73
C LYS A 73 2.41 -3.82 -3.39
N GLN A 74 1.47 -2.90 -3.17
CA GLN A 74 1.56 -1.53 -3.70
C GLN A 74 2.79 -0.79 -3.15
N HIS A 75 3.19 -1.11 -1.92
CA HIS A 75 4.39 -0.58 -1.27
C HIS A 75 5.67 -1.40 -1.58
N GLY A 76 5.67 -2.24 -2.61
CA GLY A 76 6.86 -2.89 -3.16
C GLY A 76 7.21 -4.25 -2.58
N PHE A 77 6.37 -4.83 -1.71
CA PHE A 77 6.62 -6.17 -1.18
C PHE A 77 6.07 -7.28 -2.09
N LYS A 78 6.82 -8.39 -2.16
CA LYS A 78 6.42 -9.63 -2.82
C LYS A 78 5.78 -10.56 -1.79
N VAL A 79 4.47 -10.69 -1.86
CA VAL A 79 3.68 -11.43 -0.87
C VAL A 79 3.40 -12.86 -1.31
N LYS A 80 3.82 -13.84 -0.51
CA LYS A 80 3.32 -15.22 -0.55
C LYS A 80 2.12 -15.37 0.39
N ASP A 81 0.91 -15.42 -0.17
CA ASP A 81 -0.35 -15.60 0.58
C ASP A 81 -0.60 -17.10 0.87
N ILE A 82 -0.47 -17.50 2.13
CA ILE A 82 -0.75 -18.85 2.62
C ILE A 82 -2.04 -18.83 3.43
N LYS A 83 -3.07 -19.49 2.90
CA LYS A 83 -4.34 -19.64 3.60
C LYS A 83 -4.29 -20.86 4.53
N THR A 84 -4.73 -20.71 5.77
CA THR A 84 -4.82 -21.80 6.76
C THR A 84 -6.05 -21.62 7.65
N GLU A 85 -6.68 -22.73 8.04
CA GLU A 85 -7.77 -22.71 9.02
C GLU A 85 -7.25 -22.66 10.46
N ASP A 86 -6.00 -23.06 10.70
CA ASP A 86 -5.40 -23.10 12.03
C ASP A 86 -4.43 -21.94 12.26
N MET A 87 -4.99 -20.73 12.35
CA MET A 87 -4.22 -19.53 12.68
C MET A 87 -3.73 -19.53 14.13
N ALA A 88 -4.41 -20.25 15.03
CA ALA A 88 -4.04 -20.32 16.44
C ALA A 88 -2.72 -21.08 16.63
N ALA A 89 -2.60 -22.27 16.01
CA ALA A 89 -1.36 -23.03 16.05
C ALA A 89 -0.19 -22.29 15.39
N LEU A 90 -0.46 -21.54 14.31
CA LEU A 90 0.54 -20.70 13.67
C LEU A 90 1.09 -19.63 14.64
N LYS A 91 0.21 -18.87 15.30
CA LYS A 91 0.63 -17.81 16.25
C LYS A 91 1.40 -18.39 17.44
N GLN A 92 0.94 -19.52 17.95
CA GLN A 92 1.65 -20.26 19.01
C GLN A 92 3.05 -20.69 18.56
N LYS A 93 3.20 -21.20 17.33
CA LYS A 93 4.50 -21.58 16.76
C LYS A 93 5.48 -20.42 16.75
N TYR A 94 5.00 -19.20 16.46
CA TYR A 94 5.81 -17.97 16.48
C TYR A 94 5.83 -17.27 17.85
N LYS A 95 5.36 -17.95 18.91
CA LYS A 95 5.34 -17.46 20.30
C LYS A 95 4.64 -16.09 20.46
N LEU A 96 3.69 -15.79 19.60
CA LEU A 96 2.94 -14.54 19.67
C LEU A 96 2.01 -14.57 20.90
N PRO A 97 2.13 -13.61 21.83
CA PRO A 97 1.20 -13.50 22.95
C PRO A 97 -0.24 -13.31 22.48
N THR A 98 -1.20 -13.86 23.22
CA THR A 98 -2.61 -13.90 22.77
C THR A 98 -3.23 -12.50 22.72
N GLU A 99 -2.82 -11.63 23.64
CA GLU A 99 -3.21 -10.22 23.73
C GLU A 99 -2.69 -9.37 22.56
N LEU A 100 -1.67 -9.86 21.83
CA LEU A 100 -1.09 -9.16 20.68
C LEU A 100 -1.65 -9.63 19.34
N ALA A 101 -2.56 -10.60 19.34
CA ALA A 101 -3.06 -11.24 18.13
C ALA A 101 -4.01 -10.34 17.32
N SER A 102 -3.99 -10.55 16.00
CA SER A 102 -4.87 -9.95 15.01
C SER A 102 -5.43 -11.02 14.07
N CYS A 103 -5.85 -10.67 12.86
CA CYS A 103 -6.48 -11.58 11.89
C CYS A 103 -5.49 -12.34 11.00
N HIS A 104 -4.27 -11.82 10.80
CA HIS A 104 -3.23 -12.41 9.96
C HIS A 104 -1.84 -12.19 10.55
N THR A 105 -0.92 -13.07 10.18
CA THR A 105 0.47 -13.05 10.63
C THR A 105 1.39 -13.05 9.43
N THR A 106 2.33 -12.12 9.38
CA THR A 106 3.30 -11.98 8.30
C THR A 106 4.69 -12.28 8.82
N ILE A 107 5.46 -13.08 8.09
CA ILE A 107 6.84 -13.42 8.40
C ILE A 107 7.76 -12.82 7.34
N ILE A 108 8.73 -12.02 7.78
CA ILE A 108 9.70 -11.35 6.92
C ILE A 108 11.03 -11.18 7.66
N ASP A 109 12.13 -11.56 7.02
CA ASP A 109 13.50 -11.40 7.56
C ASP A 109 13.69 -11.97 8.99
N GLY A 110 12.93 -13.02 9.34
CA GLY A 110 12.95 -13.62 10.69
C GLY A 110 12.01 -12.97 11.71
N TYR A 111 11.42 -11.82 11.39
CA TYR A 111 10.50 -11.09 12.24
C TYR A 111 9.03 -11.47 12.00
N VAL A 112 8.21 -11.24 13.03
CA VAL A 112 6.75 -11.39 13.00
C VAL A 112 6.11 -10.01 12.84
N MET A 113 5.25 -9.85 11.85
CA MET A 113 4.41 -8.65 11.67
C MET A 113 2.94 -9.10 11.79
N GLU A 114 2.31 -8.77 12.91
CA GLU A 114 0.95 -9.21 13.24
C GLU A 114 -0.08 -8.12 12.96
N GLY A 115 -1.08 -8.44 12.16
CA GLY A 115 -2.22 -7.56 11.92
C GLY A 115 -1.97 -6.40 10.95
N HIS A 116 -2.88 -5.44 11.00
CA HIS A 116 -2.99 -4.35 10.01
C HIS A 116 -1.98 -3.22 10.26
N ILE A 117 -0.69 -3.55 10.24
CA ILE A 117 0.40 -2.59 10.42
C ILE A 117 0.57 -1.78 9.12
N PRO A 118 0.69 -0.43 9.18
CA PRO A 118 1.11 0.39 8.03
C PRO A 118 2.45 -0.10 7.48
N VAL A 119 2.54 -0.32 6.16
CA VAL A 119 3.72 -0.96 5.56
C VAL A 119 4.99 -0.12 5.74
N ASP A 120 4.86 1.19 5.81
CA ASP A 120 5.99 2.08 6.09
C ASP A 120 6.57 1.89 7.50
N ASP A 121 5.75 1.53 8.49
CA ASP A 121 6.24 1.18 9.82
C ASP A 121 7.02 -0.15 9.79
N ILE A 122 6.62 -1.11 8.95
CA ILE A 122 7.39 -2.34 8.70
C ILE A 122 8.74 -2.00 8.04
N LYS A 123 8.75 -1.13 7.03
CA LYS A 123 9.98 -0.68 6.37
C LYS A 123 10.94 0.00 7.34
N ARG A 124 10.44 0.89 8.20
CA ARG A 124 11.25 1.54 9.24
C ARG A 124 11.85 0.51 10.19
N PHE A 125 11.03 -0.40 10.73
CA PHE A 125 11.46 -1.45 11.64
C PHE A 125 12.54 -2.36 11.01
N LEU A 126 12.34 -2.79 9.76
CA LEU A 126 13.31 -3.64 9.05
C LEU A 126 14.61 -2.90 8.69
N SER A 127 14.57 -1.56 8.55
CA SER A 127 15.76 -0.76 8.31
C SER A 127 16.62 -0.63 9.57
N GLU A 128 15.98 -0.53 10.73
CA GLU A 128 16.63 -0.44 12.03
C GLU A 128 17.22 -1.79 12.50
N LYS A 129 16.67 -2.91 12.01
CA LYS A 129 17.07 -4.28 12.37
C LYS A 129 17.20 -4.50 13.88
N PRO A 130 16.16 -4.18 14.67
CA PRO A 130 16.24 -4.28 16.12
C PRO A 130 16.32 -5.74 16.58
N GLU A 131 16.87 -5.96 17.78
CA GLU A 131 16.85 -7.25 18.48
C GLU A 131 15.48 -7.49 19.14
N LEU A 132 14.43 -7.53 18.31
CA LEU A 132 13.03 -7.71 18.72
C LEU A 132 12.41 -8.88 17.94
N ALA A 133 11.29 -9.40 18.43
CA ALA A 133 10.56 -10.47 17.74
C ALA A 133 9.70 -9.93 16.61
N GLY A 134 9.18 -8.70 16.73
CA GLY A 134 8.35 -8.14 15.69
C GLY A 134 7.53 -6.90 16.04
N LEU A 135 6.59 -6.59 15.15
CA LEU A 135 5.56 -5.56 15.31
C LEU A 135 4.16 -6.17 15.33
N THR A 136 3.23 -5.49 15.99
CA THR A 136 1.81 -5.84 15.98
C THR A 136 0.91 -4.60 15.96
N VAL A 137 -0.22 -4.71 15.27
CA VAL A 137 -1.44 -3.94 15.57
C VAL A 137 -2.48 -4.93 16.10
N PRO A 138 -2.67 -5.03 17.43
CA PRO A 138 -3.60 -5.98 18.03
C PRO A 138 -5.06 -5.70 17.63
N GLY A 139 -5.85 -6.77 17.53
CA GLY A 139 -7.26 -6.67 17.12
C GLY A 139 -7.42 -6.30 15.64
N MET A 140 -8.44 -5.50 15.32
CA MET A 140 -8.70 -5.03 13.95
C MET A 140 -9.29 -3.61 13.97
N PRO A 141 -8.50 -2.57 14.30
CA PRO A 141 -9.00 -1.20 14.35
C PRO A 141 -9.47 -0.72 12.98
N ILE A 142 -10.66 -0.14 12.91
CA ILE A 142 -11.20 0.44 11.67
C ILE A 142 -10.34 1.63 11.27
N GLY A 143 -9.95 1.68 9.99
CA GLY A 143 -9.11 2.73 9.43
C GLY A 143 -7.66 2.32 9.21
N THR A 144 -7.17 1.23 9.80
CA THR A 144 -5.85 0.66 9.46
C THR A 144 -5.82 0.13 8.02
N PRO A 145 -4.65 -0.06 7.38
CA PRO A 145 -4.60 -0.52 5.99
C PRO A 145 -5.31 -1.86 5.79
N GLY A 146 -6.23 -1.95 4.84
CA GLY A 146 -7.11 -3.11 4.62
C GLY A 146 -8.36 -3.15 5.50
N MET A 147 -8.52 -2.20 6.43
CA MET A 147 -9.68 -2.02 7.32
C MET A 147 -10.33 -0.63 7.14
N GLU A 148 -10.06 0.06 6.05
CA GLU A 148 -10.63 1.38 5.76
C GLU A 148 -12.15 1.29 5.60
N ALA A 149 -12.87 2.20 6.26
CA ALA A 149 -14.34 2.27 6.18
C ALA A 149 -14.81 3.73 6.11
N ARG A 150 -14.95 4.25 4.88
CA ARG A 150 -15.39 5.63 4.61
C ARG A 150 -14.55 6.63 5.42
N ASN A 151 -15.18 7.35 6.37
CA ASN A 151 -14.54 8.38 7.18
C ASN A 151 -14.35 7.94 8.65
N ILE A 152 -14.50 6.65 8.96
CA ILE A 152 -14.32 6.12 10.31
C ILE A 152 -12.85 5.74 10.49
N LYS A 153 -12.22 6.32 11.51
CA LYS A 153 -10.84 6.03 11.91
C LYS A 153 -10.80 5.84 13.41
N GLN A 154 -10.39 4.65 13.85
CA GLN A 154 -10.14 4.36 15.24
C GLN A 154 -8.67 4.68 15.54
N PRO A 155 -8.38 5.27 16.72
CA PRO A 155 -7.01 5.40 17.16
C PRO A 155 -6.42 4.01 17.40
N PHE A 156 -5.15 3.85 17.07
CA PHE A 156 -4.44 2.60 17.27
C PHE A 156 -2.96 2.83 17.54
N GLN A 157 -2.31 1.80 18.04
CA GLN A 157 -0.87 1.78 18.27
C GLN A 157 -0.28 0.62 17.49
N VAL A 158 0.88 0.89 16.89
CA VAL A 158 1.81 -0.15 16.45
C VAL A 158 2.73 -0.42 17.62
N LEU A 159 2.71 -1.66 18.11
CA LEU A 159 3.55 -2.09 19.22
C LEU A 159 4.71 -2.91 18.68
N SER A 160 5.89 -2.72 19.22
CA SER A 160 6.98 -3.66 19.07
C SER A 160 6.98 -4.64 20.23
N PHE A 161 7.48 -5.85 20.01
CA PHE A 161 7.55 -6.87 21.05
C PHE A 161 8.77 -7.75 20.92
N ASN A 162 9.23 -8.31 22.04
CA ASN A 162 10.36 -9.25 22.10
C ASN A 162 9.90 -10.69 22.38
N ASP A 163 10.84 -11.64 22.37
CA ASP A 163 10.58 -13.07 22.60
C ASP A 163 10.02 -13.42 23.98
N ARG A 164 10.06 -12.47 24.92
CA ARG A 164 9.49 -12.60 26.27
C ARG A 164 8.06 -12.06 26.36
N GLY A 165 7.53 -11.50 25.26
CA GLY A 165 6.21 -10.87 25.22
C GLY A 165 6.17 -9.47 25.83
N GLU A 166 7.34 -8.87 26.14
CA GLU A 166 7.40 -7.48 26.57
C GLU A 166 7.12 -6.58 25.36
N VAL A 167 6.37 -5.49 25.58
CA VAL A 167 5.90 -4.60 24.52
C VAL A 167 6.29 -3.15 24.77
N GLU A 168 6.55 -2.44 23.67
CA GLU A 168 6.76 -1.00 23.66
C GLU A 168 5.95 -0.36 22.53
N ILE A 169 5.57 0.91 22.68
CA ILE A 169 4.90 1.64 21.61
C ILE A 169 5.93 2.01 20.55
N PHE A 170 5.78 1.45 19.34
CA PHE A 170 6.61 1.81 18.20
C PHE A 170 6.10 3.08 17.51
N LYS A 171 4.78 3.21 17.39
CA LYS A 171 4.11 4.41 16.87
C LYS A 171 2.66 4.46 17.30
N GLU A 172 2.16 5.66 17.50
CA GLU A 172 0.77 5.91 17.85
C GLU A 172 0.07 6.73 16.75
N TYR A 173 -1.16 6.34 16.46
CA TYR A 173 -2.03 6.95 15.45
C TYR A 173 -3.33 7.42 16.12
N GLN A 174 -3.38 8.68 16.54
CA GLN A 174 -4.59 9.30 17.12
C GLN A 174 -5.47 9.97 16.06
N SER A 175 -4.85 10.50 15.02
CA SER A 175 -5.50 11.09 13.85
C SER A 175 -4.60 10.89 12.64
N TYR A 176 -5.18 10.39 11.56
CA TYR A 176 -4.55 10.09 10.27
C TYR A 176 -5.62 10.19 9.18
#